data_AF-A0A5C4QIN7-F1
#
_entry.id   AF-A0A5C4QIN7-F1
#
_cell.length_a   1.000
_cell.length_b   1.000
_cell.length_c   1.000
_cell.angle_alpha   90.00
_cell.angle_beta   90.00
_cell.angle_gamma   90.00
#
_symmetry.space_group_name_H-M   'P 1'
#
loop_
_entity.id
_entity.type
_entity.pdbx_description
1 polymer ?
#
loop_
_entity_poly.entity_id
_entity_poly.type
_entity_poly.pdbx_seq_one_letter_code
_entity_poly.pdbx_strand_id
1 'polypeptide(L)'
;MLNPPDEDEGFGWVLAGDAALADATGQGERELAVALARTFGVRALVDDGGSYPDRWVLVSTDGSSGRVLTDEDAASDGHLRVVHALEPISGEPQLAVVPPPDWARDW
;
A
#
# COMPACT_ATOMS: atom_id res chain seq x y z
N MET A 1 19.57 -2.75 4.29
CA MET A 1 19.36 -3.81 5.30
C MET A 1 17.94 -3.61 5.77
N LEU A 2 17.05 -4.55 5.50
CA LEU A 2 15.71 -4.52 6.07
C LEU A 2 15.93 -4.83 7.57
N ASN A 3 15.43 -4.00 8.50
CA ASN A 3 15.39 -4.31 9.95
C ASN A 3 13.96 -4.64 10.41
N PRO A 4 13.72 -5.80 11.07
CA PRO A 4 12.37 -6.17 11.48
C PRO A 4 11.90 -5.19 12.55
N PRO A 5 10.62 -4.77 12.53
CA PRO A 5 10.06 -3.99 13.62
C PRO A 5 10.00 -4.84 14.90
N ASP A 6 10.18 -4.19 16.05
CA ASP A 6 9.98 -4.80 17.36
C ASP A 6 8.48 -5.13 17.58
N GLU A 7 8.16 -6.05 18.49
CA GLU A 7 6.80 -6.59 18.71
C GLU A 7 5.73 -5.53 19.07
N ASP A 8 6.15 -4.29 19.40
CA ASP A 8 5.30 -3.14 19.76
C ASP A 8 5.26 -2.04 18.67
N GLU A 9 5.96 -2.19 17.55
CA GLU A 9 5.93 -1.24 16.43
C GLU A 9 4.93 -1.65 15.35
N GLY A 10 4.19 -0.66 14.87
CA GLY A 10 3.19 -0.73 13.82
C GLY A 10 3.62 -1.45 12.54
N PHE A 11 2.59 -1.83 11.77
CA PHE A 11 2.62 -2.70 10.60
C PHE A 11 3.85 -2.57 9.67
N GLY A 12 4.67 -3.63 9.60
CA GLY A 12 5.55 -3.93 8.45
C GLY A 12 6.87 -3.15 8.37
N TRP A 13 7.55 -3.27 7.23
CA TRP A 13 8.86 -2.65 6.99
C TRP A 13 8.66 -1.39 6.16
N VAL A 14 9.09 -0.24 6.67
CA VAL A 14 9.07 1.01 5.89
C VAL A 14 10.30 1.07 4.99
N LEU A 15 10.08 1.15 3.67
CA LEU A 15 11.13 1.45 2.73
C LEU A 15 11.15 2.96 2.47
N ALA A 16 12.02 3.68 3.18
CA ALA A 16 12.29 5.08 2.90
C ALA A 16 13.46 5.20 1.91
N GLY A 17 13.20 5.73 0.73
CA GLY A 17 14.20 6.15 -0.23
C GLY A 17 13.88 7.53 -0.74
N ASP A 18 14.87 8.41 -0.79
CA ASP A 18 14.73 9.74 -1.37
C ASP A 18 14.95 9.69 -2.89
N ALA A 19 15.19 10.85 -3.50
CA ALA A 19 15.51 10.96 -4.92
C ALA A 19 16.63 10.02 -5.37
N ALA A 20 17.58 9.66 -4.49
CA ALA A 20 18.68 8.77 -4.86
C ALA A 20 18.20 7.33 -5.16
N LEU A 21 17.12 6.86 -4.52
CA LEU A 21 16.55 5.55 -4.81
C LEU A 21 15.85 5.54 -6.18
N ALA A 22 15.11 6.60 -6.48
CA ALA A 22 14.49 6.80 -7.79
C ALA A 22 15.56 6.91 -8.89
N ASP A 23 16.62 7.69 -8.67
CA ASP A 23 17.73 7.85 -9.62
C ASP A 23 18.50 6.55 -9.85
N ALA A 24 18.71 5.75 -8.81
CA ALA A 24 19.44 4.48 -8.91
C ALA A 24 18.62 3.38 -9.62
N THR A 25 17.29 3.40 -9.52
CA THR A 25 16.41 2.37 -10.08
C THR A 25 15.77 2.78 -11.40
N GLY A 26 15.65 4.08 -11.66
CA GLY A 26 14.86 4.64 -12.77
C GLY A 26 13.37 4.33 -12.66
N GLN A 27 12.88 3.96 -11.47
CA GLN A 27 11.50 3.52 -11.23
C GLN A 27 10.76 4.52 -10.35
N GLY A 28 9.46 4.69 -10.62
CA GLY A 28 8.55 5.34 -9.69
C GLY A 28 8.23 4.43 -8.50
N GLU A 29 7.60 4.99 -7.49
CA GLU A 29 7.27 4.30 -6.24
C GLU A 29 6.42 3.04 -6.48
N ARG A 30 5.43 3.13 -7.37
CA ARG A 30 4.55 2.01 -7.71
C ARG A 30 5.27 0.90 -8.47
N GLU A 31 6.11 1.25 -9.45
CA GLU A 31 6.90 0.26 -10.18
C GLU A 31 7.85 -0.48 -9.25
N LEU A 32 8.48 0.24 -8.32
CA LEU A 32 9.36 -0.34 -7.32
C LEU A 32 8.58 -1.25 -6.37
N ALA A 33 7.42 -0.82 -5.88
CA ALA A 33 6.56 -1.63 -5.02
C ALA A 33 6.14 -2.96 -5.70
N VAL A 34 5.80 -2.93 -7.00
CA VAL A 34 5.51 -4.14 -7.79
C VAL A 34 6.72 -5.06 -7.89
N ALA A 35 7.90 -4.51 -8.15
CA ALA A 35 9.13 -5.29 -8.23
C ALA A 35 9.45 -5.97 -6.89
N LEU A 36 9.33 -5.25 -5.78
CA LEU A 36 9.57 -5.75 -4.44
C LEU A 36 8.53 -6.80 -4.02
N ALA A 37 7.25 -6.53 -4.25
CA ALA A 37 6.15 -7.45 -3.94
C ALA A 37 6.35 -8.81 -4.60
N ARG A 38 6.71 -8.82 -5.89
CA ARG A 38 7.01 -10.04 -6.65
C ARG A 38 8.28 -10.74 -6.18
N THR A 39 9.33 -9.97 -5.92
CA THR A 39 10.65 -10.53 -5.55
C THR A 39 10.62 -11.19 -4.18
N PHE A 40 9.94 -10.57 -3.22
CA PHE A 40 9.94 -11.00 -1.83
C PHE A 40 8.66 -11.74 -1.42
N GLY A 41 7.66 -11.84 -2.30
CA GLY A 41 6.38 -12.45 -1.98
C GLY A 41 5.63 -11.69 -0.88
N VAL A 42 5.76 -10.37 -0.86
CA VAL A 42 5.14 -9.48 0.13
C VAL A 42 4.09 -8.59 -0.52
N ARG A 43 3.22 -8.01 0.31
CA ARG A 43 2.30 -6.96 -0.11
C ARG A 43 2.92 -5.60 0.21
N ALA A 44 2.58 -4.58 -0.55
CA ALA A 44 3.03 -3.21 -0.31
C ALA A 44 1.84 -2.23 -0.35
N LEU A 45 1.89 -1.21 0.49
CA LEU A 45 1.00 -0.04 0.41
C LEU A 45 1.82 1.13 -0.11
N VAL A 46 1.26 1.83 -1.08
CA VAL A 46 1.85 2.99 -1.77
C VAL A 46 0.87 4.14 -1.69
N ASP A 47 1.37 5.37 -1.56
CA ASP A 47 0.52 6.55 -1.63
C ASP A 47 -0.28 6.55 -2.95
N ASP A 48 -1.56 6.88 -2.87
CA ASP A 48 -2.43 6.94 -4.05
C ASP A 48 -2.43 8.31 -4.74
N GLY A 49 -1.68 9.27 -4.19
CA GLY A 49 -1.55 10.65 -4.66
C GLY A 49 -2.75 11.54 -4.31
N GLY A 50 -3.71 11.01 -3.55
CA GLY A 50 -4.91 11.71 -3.13
C GLY A 50 -4.74 12.50 -1.84
N SER A 51 -5.78 13.27 -1.52
CA SER A 51 -5.85 14.06 -0.29
C SER A 51 -6.37 13.27 0.92
N TYR A 52 -6.69 11.98 0.75
CA TYR A 52 -7.34 11.15 1.75
C TYR A 52 -6.28 10.30 2.47
N PRO A 53 -5.99 10.57 3.75
CA PRO A 53 -4.86 9.95 4.47
C PRO A 53 -5.05 8.45 4.70
N ASP A 54 -6.29 7.97 4.67
CA ASP A 54 -6.68 6.57 4.83
C ASP A 54 -6.67 5.79 3.53
N ARG A 55 -6.42 6.44 2.38
CA ARG A 55 -6.49 5.84 1.04
C ARG A 55 -5.10 5.53 0.49
N TRP A 56 -4.94 4.29 0.03
CA TRP A 56 -3.66 3.75 -0.43
C TRP A 56 -3.85 2.89 -1.68
N VAL A 57 -2.77 2.68 -2.44
CA VAL A 57 -2.70 1.61 -3.44
C VAL A 57 -2.07 0.38 -2.80
N LEU A 58 -2.84 -0.71 -2.73
CA LEU A 58 -2.31 -2.02 -2.38
C LEU A 58 -1.71 -2.67 -3.62
N VAL A 59 -0.47 -3.11 -3.50
CA VAL A 59 0.22 -3.96 -4.47
C VAL A 59 0.31 -5.37 -3.89
N SER A 60 -0.33 -6.33 -4.55
CA SER A 60 -0.33 -7.74 -4.16
C SER A 60 0.97 -8.43 -4.60
N THR A 61 1.21 -9.64 -4.09
CA THR A 61 2.42 -10.43 -4.35
C THR A 61 2.60 -10.79 -5.82
N ASP A 62 1.52 -10.83 -6.61
CA ASP A 62 1.55 -11.06 -8.06
C ASP A 62 1.78 -9.78 -8.88
N GLY A 63 1.84 -8.62 -8.21
CA GLY A 63 1.97 -7.30 -8.82
C GLY A 63 0.65 -6.68 -9.30
N SER A 64 -0.48 -7.38 -9.15
CA SER A 64 -1.79 -6.74 -9.29
C SER A 64 -1.97 -5.68 -8.21
N SER A 65 -2.72 -4.64 -8.51
CA SER A 65 -2.88 -3.52 -7.59
C SER A 65 -4.23 -2.84 -7.73
N GLY A 66 -4.67 -2.21 -6.65
CA GLY A 66 -5.89 -1.43 -6.60
C GLY A 66 -5.97 -0.60 -5.34
N ARG A 67 -6.91 0.34 -5.31
CA ARG A 67 -7.08 1.24 -4.17
C ARG A 67 -7.78 0.54 -3.01
N VAL A 68 -7.32 0.85 -1.81
CA VAL A 68 -7.85 0.34 -0.55
C VAL A 68 -8.03 1.48 0.44
N LEU A 69 -8.95 1.28 1.38
CA LEU A 69 -9.02 2.08 2.59
C LEU A 69 -8.39 1.34 3.76
N THR A 70 -7.68 2.10 4.57
CA THR A 70 -7.08 1.66 5.82
C THR A 70 -7.91 2.15 7.00
N ASP A 71 -7.75 1.47 8.13
CA ASP A 71 -8.40 1.83 9.39
C ASP A 71 -7.73 3.08 9.98
N GLU A 72 -8.43 4.20 10.02
CA GLU A 72 -7.91 5.50 10.48
C GLU A 72 -7.53 5.48 11.97
N ASP A 73 -8.30 4.78 12.79
CA ASP A 73 -8.00 4.63 14.22
C ASP A 73 -6.72 3.81 14.39
N ALA A 74 -6.64 2.67 13.69
CA ALA A 74 -5.42 1.86 13.71
C ALA A 74 -4.21 2.62 13.16
N ALA A 75 -4.38 3.41 12.10
CA ALA A 75 -3.31 4.23 11.52
C ALA A 75 -2.84 5.34 12.47
N SER A 76 -3.75 5.92 13.25
CA SER A 76 -3.43 6.89 14.31
C SER A 76 -2.58 6.27 15.42
N ASP A 77 -2.75 4.96 15.65
CA ASP A 77 -1.91 4.15 16.54
C ASP A 77 -0.66 3.58 15.85
N GLY A 78 -0.38 3.99 14.60
CA GLY A 78 0.78 3.56 13.82
C GLY A 78 0.61 2.22 13.07
N HIS A 79 -0.58 1.62 13.09
CA HIS A 79 -0.87 0.36 12.43
C HIS A 79 -1.61 0.56 11.10
N LEU A 80 -0.95 0.24 9.98
CA LEU A 80 -1.61 0.21 8.67
C LEU A 80 -2.42 -1.07 8.49
N ARG A 81 -3.73 -0.98 8.67
CA ARG A 81 -4.65 -2.11 8.50
C ARG A 81 -5.61 -1.87 7.34
N VAL A 82 -5.54 -2.70 6.29
CA VAL A 82 -6.50 -2.66 5.18
C VAL A 82 -7.88 -3.12 5.65
N VAL A 83 -8.90 -2.29 5.40
CA VAL A 83 -10.31 -2.59 5.72
C VAL A 83 -11.00 -3.21 4.51
N HIS A 84 -10.92 -2.58 3.35
CA HIS A 84 -11.54 -3.02 2.10
C HIS A 84 -10.88 -2.40 0.86
N ALA A 85 -11.12 -2.99 -0.30
CA ALA A 85 -10.78 -2.39 -1.59
C ALA A 85 -11.95 -1.61 -2.17
N LEU A 86 -11.59 -0.58 -2.95
CA LEU A 86 -12.54 0.23 -3.71
C LEU A 86 -12.95 -0.45 -5.03
N GLU A 87 -12.12 -1.38 -5.51
CA GLU A 87 -12.29 -2.15 -6.73
C GLU A 87 -11.68 -3.56 -6.59
N PRO A 88 -12.16 -4.59 -7.30
CA PRO A 88 -11.58 -5.93 -7.21
C PRO A 88 -10.09 -5.95 -7.58
N ILE A 89 -9.28 -6.60 -6.73
CA ILE A 89 -7.84 -6.79 -6.96
C ILE A 89 -7.61 -8.27 -7.23
N SER A 90 -7.05 -8.61 -8.40
CA SER A 90 -6.91 -10.00 -8.84
C SER A 90 -6.07 -10.86 -7.90
N GLY A 91 -5.01 -10.30 -7.30
CA GLY A 91 -4.15 -10.97 -6.32
C GLY A 91 -4.69 -10.97 -4.89
N GLU A 92 -5.80 -10.28 -4.63
CA GLU A 92 -6.45 -10.24 -3.31
C GLU A 92 -7.97 -10.52 -3.42
N PRO A 93 -8.39 -11.65 -4.01
CA PRO A 93 -9.81 -11.95 -4.25
C PRO A 93 -10.62 -12.12 -2.96
N GLN A 94 -9.95 -12.35 -1.83
CA GLN A 94 -10.54 -12.47 -0.49
C GLN A 94 -10.85 -11.12 0.16
N LEU A 95 -10.32 -10.02 -0.38
CA LEU A 95 -10.53 -8.70 0.19
C LEU A 95 -11.97 -8.25 -0.07
N ALA A 96 -12.64 -7.74 0.97
CA ALA A 96 -13.97 -7.16 0.81
C ALA A 96 -13.89 -5.97 -0.17
N VAL A 97 -14.87 -5.88 -1.07
CA VAL A 97 -14.98 -4.77 -2.03
C VAL A 97 -16.16 -3.90 -1.61
N VAL A 98 -15.88 -2.66 -1.25
CA VAL A 98 -16.89 -1.65 -0.97
C VAL A 98 -16.60 -0.47 -1.90
N PRO A 99 -17.49 -0.20 -2.87
CA PRO A 99 -17.27 0.90 -3.79
C PRO A 99 -17.23 2.23 -3.03
N PRO A 100 -16.35 3.17 -3.43
CA PRO A 100 -16.25 4.44 -2.76
C PRO A 100 -17.58 5.20 -2.85
N PRO A 101 -17.97 5.93 -1.78
CA PRO A 101 -19.07 6.86 -1.84
C PRO A 101 -18.80 7.95 -2.88
N ASP A 102 -19.86 8.59 -3.39
CA ASP A 102 -19.76 9.47 -4.58
C ASP A 102 -18.73 10.59 -4.45
N TRP A 103 -18.53 11.13 -3.25
CA TRP A 103 -17.54 12.19 -2.97
C TRP A 103 -16.08 11.71 -3.03
N ALA A 104 -15.84 10.40 -2.93
CA ALA A 104 -14.52 9.76 -3.01
C ALA A 104 -14.24 9.18 -4.40
N ARG A 105 -15.17 9.33 -5.35
CA ARG A 105 -15.01 8.86 -6.73
C ARG A 105 -14.12 9.77 -7.58
N ASP A 106 -13.97 11.03 -7.19
CA ASP A 106 -13.16 11.98 -7.95
C ASP A 106 -11.66 11.68 -7.84
N TRP A 107 -11.01 11.74 -9.01
CA TRP A 107 -9.63 11.37 -9.31
C TRP A 107 -8.68 12.54 -9.08
#